data_AF-A0A931MBJ5-F1
#
_entry.id   AF-A0A931MBJ5-F1
#
_cell.length_a   1.000
_cell.length_b   1.000
_cell.length_c   1.000
_cell.angle_alpha   90.00
_cell.angle_beta   90.00
_cell.angle_gamma   90.00
#
_symmetry.space_group_name_H-M   'P 1'
#
loop_
_entity.id
_entity.type
_entity.pdbx_description
1 polymer ?
#
loop_
_entity_poly.entity_id
_entity_poly.type
_entity_poly.pdbx_seq_one_letter_code
_entity_poly.pdbx_strand_id
1 'polypeptide(L)' 'MILHCPKCDTPNLNQSSFCEKCLAEFPSYQWEKHLFCPECHYENPAKYEFCDRCHEPLRPGQSE' A
#
# COMPACT_ATOMS: atom_id res chain seq x y z
N MET A 1 17.59 -4.73 6.50
CA MET A 1 16.97 -6.05 6.78
C MET A 1 16.20 -6.47 5.54
N ILE A 2 16.45 -7.67 5.00
CA ILE A 2 15.70 -8.18 3.84
C ILE A 2 14.51 -8.97 4.35
N LEU A 3 13.31 -8.58 3.94
CA LEU A 3 12.08 -9.30 4.25
C LEU A 3 11.99 -10.56 3.37
N HIS A 4 11.63 -11.70 3.96
CA HIS A 4 11.43 -12.96 3.23
C HIS A 4 9.95 -13.32 3.16
N CYS A 5 9.55 -14.01 2.08
CA CYS A 5 8.15 -14.36 1.86
C CYS A 5 7.69 -15.35 2.93
N PRO A 6 6.58 -15.10 3.63
CA PRO A 6 6.12 -16.00 4.70
C PRO A 6 5.65 -17.37 4.20
N LYS A 7 5.39 -17.54 2.89
CA LYS A 7 4.96 -18.81 2.29
C LYS A 7 6.07 -19.63 1.64
N CYS A 8 7.01 -18.98 0.96
CA CYS A 8 8.00 -19.67 0.14
C CYS A 8 9.44 -19.17 0.33
N ASP A 9 9.67 -18.35 1.35
CA ASP A 9 10.97 -17.84 1.78
C ASP A 9 11.76 -17.06 0.72
N THR A 10 11.13 -16.70 -0.39
CA THR A 10 11.78 -15.88 -1.43
C THR A 10 12.06 -14.46 -0.90
N PRO A 11 13.27 -13.92 -1.06
CA PRO A 11 13.64 -12.59 -0.55
C PRO A 11 12.91 -11.48 -1.32
N ASN A 12 12.41 -10.46 -0.61
CA ASN A 12 11.75 -9.30 -1.19
C ASN A 12 12.74 -8.21 -1.59
N LEU A 13 13.55 -8.49 -2.62
CA LEU A 13 14.62 -7.58 -3.05
C LEU A 13 14.07 -6.27 -3.63
N ASN A 14 12.95 -6.35 -4.34
CA ASN A 14 12.33 -5.22 -5.03
C ASN A 14 11.43 -4.39 -4.13
N GLN A 15 11.24 -4.81 -2.88
CA GLN A 15 10.27 -4.20 -2.00
C GLN A 15 8.90 -4.14 -2.74
N SER A 16 8.31 -5.31 -3.02
CA SER A 16 6.98 -5.46 -3.62
C SER A 16 5.95 -5.92 -2.59
N SER A 17 4.69 -5.51 -2.78
CA SER A 17 3.55 -5.96 -1.95
C SER A 17 3.28 -7.46 -2.05
N PHE A 18 3.68 -8.09 -3.15
CA PHE A 18 3.45 -9.50 -3.44
C PHE A 18 4.76 -10.21 -3.78
N CYS A 19 4.86 -11.47 -3.35
CA CYS A 19 5.96 -12.35 -3.70
C CYS A 19 5.96 -12.62 -5.21
N GLU A 20 7.08 -12.35 -5.88
CA GLU A 20 7.25 -12.61 -7.32
C GLU A 20 7.06 -14.08 -7.73
N LYS A 21 7.23 -15.01 -6.78
CA LYS A 21 7.24 -16.44 -7.05
C LYS A 21 5.89 -17.11 -6.80
N CYS A 22 5.21 -16.75 -5.71
CA CYS A 22 3.98 -17.41 -5.27
C CYS A 22 2.80 -16.46 -5.08
N LEU A 23 2.98 -15.16 -5.35
CA LEU A 23 1.98 -14.09 -5.21
C LEU A 23 1.42 -13.90 -3.80
N ALA A 24 2.03 -14.53 -2.79
CA ALA A 24 1.68 -14.29 -1.39
C ALA A 24 2.01 -12.84 -1.00
N GLU A 25 1.11 -12.21 -0.25
CA GLU A 25 1.32 -10.87 0.30
C GLU A 25 2.44 -10.87 1.35
N PHE A 26 3.24 -9.82 1.34
CA PHE A 26 4.25 -9.58 2.37
C PHE A 26 3.65 -8.82 3.57
N PRO A 27 3.84 -9.28 4.81
CA PRO A 27 3.22 -8.66 5.99
C PRO A 27 3.67 -7.21 6.23
N SER A 28 4.91 -6.88 5.89
CA SER A 28 5.48 -5.54 6.15
C SER A 28 5.24 -4.55 5.01
N TYR A 29 4.42 -4.90 4.01
CA TYR A 29 3.97 -3.93 3.01
C TYR A 29 2.92 -2.93 3.50
N GLN A 30 2.68 -2.96 4.81
CA GLN A 30 1.96 -1.95 5.56
C GLN A 30 2.85 -0.76 5.94
N TRP A 31 3.95 -0.47 5.21
CA TRP A 31 4.40 0.91 5.18
C TRP A 31 3.19 1.74 4.77
N GLU A 32 2.80 2.65 5.64
CA GLU A 32 1.61 3.48 5.48
C GLU A 32 1.72 4.17 4.13
N LYS A 33 1.12 3.55 3.11
CA LYS A 33 0.96 4.18 1.81
C LYS A 33 0.04 5.34 2.07
N HIS A 34 0.43 6.51 1.59
CA HIS A 34 -0.41 7.68 1.63
C HIS A 34 -0.92 7.96 0.23
N LEU A 35 -2.13 8.50 0.14
CA LEU A 35 -2.72 8.98 -1.10
C LEU A 35 -3.21 10.41 -0.89
N PHE A 36 -3.21 11.20 -1.94
CA PHE A 36 -3.75 12.55 -1.91
C PHE A 36 -5.21 12.52 -2.36
N CYS A 37 -6.09 13.16 -1.60
CA CYS A 37 -7.48 13.31 -2.00
C CYS A 37 -7.55 14.11 -3.32
N PRO A 38 -8.28 13.64 -4.35
CA PRO A 38 -8.33 14.33 -5.65
C PRO A 38 -9.02 15.70 -5.57
N GLU A 39 -9.93 15.90 -4.61
CA GLU A 39 -10.68 17.15 -4.48
C GLU A 39 -9.92 18.19 -3.64
N CYS A 40 -9.43 17.78 -2.46
CA CYS A 40 -8.85 18.72 -1.50
C CYS A 40 -7.33 18.59 -1.30
N HIS A 41 -6.69 17.61 -1.96
CA HIS A 41 -5.26 17.32 -1.90
C HIS A 41 -4.72 17.05 -0.48
N TYR A 42 -5.61 16.73 0.47
CA TYR A 42 -5.19 16.29 1.79
C TYR A 42 -4.55 14.90 1.70
N GLU A 43 -3.46 14.68 2.43
CA GLU A 43 -2.79 13.39 2.52
C GLU A 43 -3.59 12.46 3.45
N ASN A 44 -3.93 11.27 2.96
CA ASN A 44 -4.70 10.28 3.72
C ASN A 44 -3.95 8.94 3.72
N PRO A 45 -4.04 8.15 4.80
CA PRO A 45 -3.63 6.75 4.76
C PRO A 45 -4.40 6.00 3.67
N ALA A 46 -3.73 5.19 2.85
CA ALA A 46 -4.34 4.46 1.74
C ALA A 46 -5.35 3.39 2.17
N LYS A 47 -5.43 3.10 3.47
CA LYS A 47 -6.45 2.23 4.06
C LYS A 47 -7.80 2.94 4.27
N TYR A 48 -7.86 4.27 4.16
CA TYR A 48 -9.08 5.03 4.35
C TYR A 48 -9.95 4.95 3.10
N GLU A 49 -11.25 4.74 3.30
CA GLU A 49 -12.26 4.72 2.22
C GLU A 49 -12.73 6.13 1.82
N PHE A 50 -12.58 7.11 2.73
CA PHE A 50 -13.02 8.51 2.53
C PHE A 50 -11.95 9.48 3.03
N CYS A 51 -11.88 10.66 2.41
CA CYS A 51 -10.98 11.71 2.85
C CYS A 51 -11.36 12.22 4.25
N ASP A 52 -10.40 12.27 5.15
CA ASP A 52 -10.60 12.72 6.54
C ASP A 52 -11.02 14.19 6.66
N ARG A 53 -10.80 14.98 5.59
CA ARG A 53 -11.09 16.41 5.55
C ARG A 53 -12.39 16.75 4.83
N CYS A 54 -12.58 16.24 3.60
CA CYS A 54 -13.74 16.59 2.76
C CYS A 54 -14.75 15.45 2.61
N HIS A 55 -14.48 14.28 3.18
CA HIS A 55 -15.32 13.08 3.10
C HIS A 55 -15.50 12.49 1.69
N GLU A 56 -14.69 12.93 0.73
CA GLU A 56 -14.79 12.42 -0.63
C GLU A 56 -14.21 10.99 -0.76
N PRO A 57 -14.83 10.09 -1.55
CA PRO A 57 -14.36 8.72 -1.67
C PRO A 57 -12.93 8.62 -2.18
N LEU A 58 -12.12 7.83 -1.48
CA LEU A 58 -10.75 7.52 -1.86
C LEU A 58 -10.72 6.20 -2.63
N ARG A 59 -9.87 6.12 -3.66
CA ARG A 59 -9.68 4.92 -4.47
C ARG A 59 -8.20 4.57 -4.56
N PRO A 60 -7.84 3.28 -4.45
CA PRO A 60 -6.50 2.82 -4.78
C PRO A 60 -6.10 3.27 -6.18
N GLY A 61 -4.92 3.88 -6.34
CA GLY A 61 -4.46 4.45 -7.62
C GLY A 61 -4.73 5.95 -7.81
N GLN A 62 -5.32 6.64 -6.83
CA GLN A 62 -5.41 8.13 -6.83
C GLN A 62 -4.08 8.84 -6.50
N SER A 63 -2.97 8.11 -6.64
CA SER A 63 -1.61 8.63 -6.47
C SER A 63 -0.71 7.90 -7.47
N GLU A 64 -0.84 8.29 -8.73
CA GLU A 64 0.22 8.20 -9.76
C GLU A 64 0.35 9.58 -10.42
#